data_AF-A0A2X1Q8L2-F1
#
_entry.id   AF-A0A2X1Q8L2-F1
#
_cell.length_a   1.000
_cell.length_b   1.000
_cell.length_c   1.000
_cell.angle_alpha   90.00
_cell.angle_beta   90.00
_cell.angle_gamma   90.00
#
_symmetry.space_group_name_H-M   'P 1'
#
loop_
_entity.id
_entity.type
_entity.pdbx_description
1 polymer ?
#
loop_
_entity_poly.entity_id
_entity_poly.type
_entity_poly.pdbx_seq_one_letter_code
_entity_poly.pdbx_strand_id
1 'polypeptide(L)'
;MKLEGGNDVSLKAGQTFTFTTDKSVIGNSEMVAVTYEGFTTDLSVGNTVLVDDGLIGMEVTAIEGNKVICKVLNNGDLGENKGVNLPGVSIALPALAEKTNRT
;
A
#
# COMPACT_ATOMS: atom_id res chain seq x y z
N MET A 1 1.62 1.16 8.12
CA MET A 1 1.73 -0.28 7.84
C MET A 1 2.51 -0.92 8.98
N LYS A 2 2.02 -2.04 9.52
CA LYS A 2 2.75 -2.86 10.48
C LYS A 2 3.24 -4.12 9.78
N LEU A 3 4.48 -4.51 9.99
CA LEU A 3 5.06 -5.75 9.45
C LEU A 3 5.37 -6.74 10.56
N GLU A 4 5.39 -8.02 10.21
CA GLU A 4 5.70 -9.10 11.13
C GLU A 4 7.16 -8.99 11.60
N GLY A 5 7.35 -8.78 12.90
CA GLY A 5 8.67 -8.68 13.52
C GLY A 5 9.44 -7.38 13.25
N GLY A 6 8.82 -6.40 12.57
CA GLY A 6 9.43 -5.10 12.26
C GLY A 6 10.61 -5.16 11.27
N ASN A 7 10.69 -6.24 10.50
CA ASN A 7 11.72 -6.42 9.49
C ASN A 7 11.19 -5.99 8.12
N ASP A 8 12.09 -5.47 7.30
CA ASP A 8 11.85 -5.27 5.88
C ASP A 8 11.55 -6.59 5.16
N VAL A 9 10.69 -6.48 4.16
CA VAL A 9 10.14 -7.61 3.43
C VAL A 9 10.50 -7.46 1.96
N SER A 10 11.34 -8.35 1.46
CA SER A 10 11.77 -8.31 0.05
C SER A 10 10.65 -8.81 -0.87
N LEU A 11 10.20 -7.93 -1.76
CA LEU A 11 9.21 -8.23 -2.79
C LEU A 11 9.90 -8.45 -4.15
N LYS A 12 9.37 -9.39 -4.92
CA LYS A 12 9.88 -9.76 -6.24
C LYS A 12 8.93 -9.33 -7.35
N ALA A 13 9.49 -8.88 -8.45
CA ALA A 13 8.72 -8.57 -9.65
C ALA A 13 7.92 -9.80 -10.11
N GLY A 14 6.65 -9.59 -10.41
CA GLY A 14 5.69 -10.61 -10.83
C GLY A 14 4.95 -11.32 -9.70
N GLN A 15 5.32 -11.12 -8.43
CA GLN A 15 4.58 -11.71 -7.33
C GLN A 15 3.23 -11.03 -7.12
N THR A 16 2.30 -11.75 -6.51
CA THR A 16 1.04 -11.19 -6.03
C THR A 16 1.24 -10.59 -4.64
N PHE A 17 0.68 -9.40 -4.42
CA PHE A 17 0.74 -8.69 -3.15
C PHE A 17 -0.62 -8.08 -2.84
N THR A 18 -1.11 -8.25 -1.62
CA THR A 18 -2.48 -7.88 -1.24
C THR A 18 -2.49 -6.78 -0.18
N PHE A 19 -3.09 -5.65 -0.47
CA PHE A 19 -3.34 -4.62 0.53
C PHE A 19 -4.70 -4.88 1.20
N THR A 20 -4.76 -4.79 2.52
CA THR A 20 -6.02 -4.88 3.28
C THR A 20 -6.24 -3.59 4.06
N THR A 21 -7.48 -3.13 4.18
CA THR A 21 -7.82 -1.99 5.07
C THR A 21 -7.98 -2.42 6.53
N ASP A 22 -7.86 -3.72 6.81
CA ASP A 22 -7.96 -4.27 8.15
C ASP A 22 -6.67 -4.05 8.96
N LYS A 23 -6.73 -3.17 9.96
CA LYS A 23 -5.59 -2.78 10.80
C LYS A 23 -5.18 -3.84 11.83
N SER A 24 -5.99 -4.88 12.04
CA SER A 24 -5.62 -6.02 12.91
C SER A 24 -4.66 -6.97 12.19
N VAL A 25 -4.60 -6.92 10.85
CA VAL A 25 -3.69 -7.75 10.07
C VAL A 25 -2.25 -7.24 10.19
N ILE A 26 -1.36 -8.15 10.53
CA ILE A 26 0.10 -7.93 10.51
C ILE A 26 0.58 -8.20 9.09
N GLY A 27 1.31 -7.26 8.50
CA GLY A 27 1.80 -7.38 7.13
C GLY A 27 3.01 -8.29 6.99
N ASN A 28 3.14 -8.90 5.82
CA ASN A 28 4.22 -9.81 5.42
C ASN A 28 4.51 -9.65 3.91
N SER A 29 5.22 -10.61 3.32
CA SER A 29 5.58 -10.63 1.88
C SER A 29 4.41 -10.83 0.94
N GLU A 30 3.23 -11.21 1.42
CA GLU A 30 2.06 -11.50 0.60
C GLU A 30 0.95 -10.48 0.81
N MET A 31 0.83 -9.91 2.01
CA MET A 31 -0.20 -8.93 2.31
C MET A 31 0.22 -7.90 3.35
N VAL A 32 -0.36 -6.70 3.32
CA VAL A 32 -0.12 -5.67 4.35
C VAL A 32 -1.37 -4.85 4.65
N ALA A 33 -1.50 -4.44 5.91
CA ALA A 33 -2.54 -3.51 6.34
C ALA A 33 -2.19 -2.05 6.01
N VAL A 34 -3.08 -1.40 5.25
CA VAL A 34 -3.06 0.05 5.03
C VAL A 34 -3.92 0.75 6.08
N THR A 35 -3.51 1.97 6.47
CA THR A 35 -4.25 2.76 7.46
C THR A 35 -5.43 3.51 6.84
N TYR A 36 -5.46 3.64 5.52
CA TYR A 36 -6.47 4.36 4.76
C TYR A 36 -7.64 3.43 4.42
N GLU A 37 -8.82 3.71 4.95
CA GLU A 37 -9.99 2.86 4.76
C GLU A 37 -10.65 3.05 3.39
N GLY A 38 -10.47 4.22 2.76
CA GLY A 38 -10.92 4.49 1.39
C GLY A 38 -10.07 3.82 0.31
N PHE A 39 -9.01 3.09 0.68
CA PHE A 39 -8.02 2.57 -0.28
C PHE A 39 -8.64 1.67 -1.35
N THR A 40 -9.58 0.82 -0.97
CA THR A 40 -10.29 -0.09 -1.89
C THR A 40 -11.33 0.63 -2.76
N THR A 41 -11.83 1.79 -2.31
CA THR A 41 -12.85 2.58 -3.01
C THR A 41 -12.24 3.54 -4.02
N ASP A 42 -11.10 4.14 -3.67
CA ASP A 42 -10.35 5.04 -4.55
C ASP A 42 -9.59 4.28 -5.64
N LEU A 43 -9.18 3.04 -5.36
CA LEU A 43 -8.48 2.21 -6.34
C LEU A 43 -9.45 1.45 -7.26
N SER A 44 -8.96 1.20 -8.47
CA SER A 44 -9.61 0.37 -9.47
C SER A 44 -8.59 -0.55 -10.12
N VAL A 45 -9.06 -1.66 -10.69
CA VAL A 45 -8.24 -2.58 -11.48
C VAL A 45 -7.53 -1.81 -12.61
N GLY A 46 -6.23 -2.06 -12.76
CA GLY A 46 -5.33 -1.34 -13.67
C GLY A 46 -4.69 -0.08 -13.10
N ASN A 47 -5.00 0.32 -11.86
CA ASN A 47 -4.28 1.42 -11.20
C ASN A 47 -2.88 1.00 -10.77
N THR A 48 -1.97 1.97 -10.76
CA THR A 48 -0.61 1.79 -10.26
C THR A 48 -0.53 2.24 -8.81
N VAL A 49 0.01 1.37 -7.97
CA VAL A 49 0.31 1.63 -6.56
C VAL A 49 1.82 1.74 -6.42
N LEU A 50 2.30 2.88 -5.95
CA LEU A 50 3.70 3.15 -5.70
C LEU A 50 3.97 3.11 -4.21
N VAL A 51 4.96 2.35 -3.77
CA VAL A 51 5.34 2.25 -2.35
C VAL A 51 6.77 2.76 -2.18
N ASP A 52 7.01 3.42 -1.05
CA ASP A 52 8.31 3.99 -0.69
C ASP A 52 8.81 5.01 -1.72
N ASP A 53 8.07 6.12 -1.88
CA ASP A 53 8.35 7.21 -2.83
C ASP A 53 8.43 6.76 -4.31
N GLY A 54 7.86 5.60 -4.63
CA GLY A 54 7.93 5.01 -5.98
C GLY A 54 9.08 4.07 -6.21
N LEU A 55 9.80 3.67 -5.15
CA LEU A 55 10.78 2.60 -5.21
C LEU A 55 10.14 1.28 -5.69
N ILE A 56 8.99 0.92 -5.12
CA ILE A 56 8.26 -0.29 -5.49
C ILE A 56 7.01 0.06 -6.28
N GLY A 57 6.92 -0.44 -7.50
CA GLY A 57 5.74 -0.30 -8.34
C GLY A 57 4.88 -1.55 -8.30
N MET A 58 3.57 -1.38 -8.16
CA MET A 58 2.59 -2.46 -8.21
C MET A 58 1.40 -2.05 -9.08
N GLU A 59 0.73 -3.02 -9.69
CA GLU A 59 -0.46 -2.81 -10.49
C GLU A 59 -1.65 -3.56 -9.88
N VAL A 60 -2.77 -2.88 -9.68
CA VAL A 60 -3.99 -3.50 -9.14
C VAL A 60 -4.55 -4.47 -10.17
N THR A 61 -4.63 -5.75 -9.82
CA THR A 61 -5.19 -6.80 -10.68
C THR A 61 -6.63 -7.14 -10.31
N ALA A 62 -7.00 -7.03 -9.02
CA ALA A 62 -8.34 -7.31 -8.54
C ALA A 62 -8.62 -6.58 -7.22
N ILE A 63 -9.89 -6.33 -6.91
CA ILE A 63 -10.35 -5.74 -5.65
C ILE A 63 -11.48 -6.61 -5.12
N GLU A 64 -11.32 -7.16 -3.93
CA GLU A 64 -12.27 -8.04 -3.27
C GLU A 64 -12.66 -7.47 -1.89
N GLY A 65 -13.75 -6.71 -1.86
CA GLY A 65 -14.26 -6.10 -0.63
C GLY A 65 -13.25 -5.13 0.00
N ASN A 66 -12.62 -5.55 1.10
CA ASN A 66 -11.60 -4.78 1.83
C ASN A 66 -10.15 -5.15 1.44
N LYS A 67 -9.96 -5.98 0.42
CA LYS A 67 -8.65 -6.42 -0.08
C LYS A 67 -8.41 -5.94 -1.50
N VAL A 68 -7.24 -5.37 -1.75
CA VAL A 68 -6.77 -4.96 -3.08
C VAL A 68 -5.62 -5.87 -3.46
N ILE A 69 -5.83 -6.69 -4.48
CA ILE A 69 -4.84 -7.63 -5.00
C ILE A 69 -4.09 -6.91 -6.10
N CYS A 70 -2.79 -6.77 -5.89
CA CYS A 70 -1.87 -6.13 -6.82
C CYS A 70 -0.81 -7.13 -7.28
N LYS A 71 -0.24 -6.86 -8.44
CA LYS A 71 0.94 -7.54 -8.95
C LYS A 71 2.14 -6.62 -8.85
N VAL A 72 3.20 -7.10 -8.24
CA VAL A 72 4.45 -6.36 -8.09
C VAL A 72 5.12 -6.24 -9.46
N LEU A 73 5.52 -5.03 -9.85
CA LEU A 73 6.13 -4.74 -11.14
C LEU A 73 7.66 -4.73 -11.09
N ASN A 74 8.25 -4.44 -9.92
CA ASN A 74 9.70 -4.40 -9.73
C ASN A 74 10.13 -5.08 -8.42
N ASN A 75 11.40 -5.41 -8.29
CA ASN A 75 11.92 -5.98 -7.04
C ASN A 75 12.26 -4.83 -6.08
N GLY A 76 11.92 -4.97 -4.81
CA GLY A 76 12.28 -3.99 -3.79
C GLY A 76 11.83 -4.39 -2.40
N ASP A 77 12.36 -3.71 -1.39
CA ASP A 77 12.15 -4.06 0.01
C ASP A 77 11.09 -3.16 0.65
N LEU A 78 9.99 -3.80 1.07
CA LEU A 78 8.90 -3.14 1.78
C LEU A 78 9.26 -3.03 3.27
N GLY A 79 9.53 -1.81 3.73
CA GLY A 79 9.73 -1.53 5.15
C GLY A 79 8.45 -1.23 5.92
N GLU A 80 8.59 -0.99 7.23
CA GLU A 80 7.50 -0.46 8.05
C GLU A 80 7.31 1.06 7.86
N ASN A 81 6.11 1.55 8.16
CA ASN A 81 5.77 2.98 8.06
C ASN A 81 6.04 3.63 6.69
N LYS A 82 6.10 2.83 5.61
CA LYS A 82 6.27 3.35 4.26
C LYS A 82 5.02 4.05 3.76
N GLY A 83 5.23 5.11 2.99
CA GLY A 83 4.17 5.83 2.30
C GLY A 83 3.71 5.08 1.06
N VAL A 84 2.42 5.20 0.76
CA VAL A 84 1.84 4.76 -0.51
C VAL A 84 1.49 5.99 -1.32
N ASN A 85 1.84 5.98 -2.59
CA ASN A 85 1.50 6.99 -3.56
C ASN A 85 0.68 6.37 -4.69
N LEU A 86 -0.39 7.04 -5.11
CA LEU A 86 -1.32 6.53 -6.11
C LEU A 86 -1.42 7.55 -7.27
N PRO A 87 -0.54 7.46 -8.29
CA PRO A 87 -0.60 8.38 -9.42
C PRO A 87 -1.91 8.22 -10.20
N GLY A 88 -2.60 9.32 -10.43
CA GLY A 88 -3.88 9.34 -11.18
C GLY A 88 -5.10 8.91 -10.36
N VAL A 89 -4.94 8.65 -9.06
CA VAL A 89 -6.05 8.37 -8.14
C VAL A 89 -6.31 9.61 -7.29
N SER A 90 -7.55 10.07 -7.30
CA SER A 90 -8.00 11.19 -6.47
C SER A 90 -8.20 10.74 -5.03
N ILE A 91 -7.11 10.54 -4.30
CA ILE A 91 -7.19 10.09 -2.90
C ILE A 91 -7.96 11.14 -2.10
N ALA A 92 -9.16 10.78 -1.64
CA ALA A 92 -9.96 11.59 -0.72
C ALA A 92 -9.40 11.53 0.71
N LEU A 93 -8.08 11.66 0.87
CA LEU A 93 -7.50 11.90 2.18
C LEU A 93 -8.02 13.25 2.66
N PRO A 94 -8.71 13.32 3.82
CA PRO A 94 -9.03 14.61 4.40
C PRO A 94 -7.72 15.37 4.56
N ALA A 95 -7.66 16.59 4.03
CA ALA A 95 -6.48 17.48 4.05
C ALA A 95 -5.99 17.83 5.48
N LEU A 96 -6.58 17.26 6.54
CA LEU A 96 -6.12 17.34 7.92
C LEU A 96 -5.03 16.29 8.19
N ALA A 97 -3.92 16.41 7.47
CA ALA A 97 -2.66 16.19 8.17
C ALA A 97 -2.49 17.41 9.10
N GLU A 98 -3.03 17.34 10.32
CA GLU A 98 -2.65 18.19 11.45
C GLU A 98 -1.20 17.92 11.85
N LYS A 99 -0.29 18.10 10.90
CA LYS A 99 1.15 18.17 11.14
C LYS A 99 1.64 19.59 10.87
N THR A 100 0.89 20.57 11.35
CA THR A 100 1.47 21.85 11.75
C THR A 100 1.90 21.72 13.20
N ASN A 101 3.16 21.31 13.38
CA ASN A 101 3.90 21.62 14.59
C ASN A 101 5.37 21.62 14.19
N ARG A 102 5.79 22.76 13.63
CA ARG A 102 7.16 23.26 13.70
C ARG A 102 7.14 24.76 13.38
N THR A 103 6.91 25.50 14.46
CA THR A 103 7.46 26.82 14.85
C THR A 103 7.13 28.04 13.99
#